data_AF-J4GR04-F1
#
_entry.id   AF-J4GR04-F1
#
_cell.length_a   1.000
_cell.length_b   1.000
_cell.length_c   1.000
_cell.angle_alpha   90.00
_cell.angle_beta   90.00
_cell.angle_gamma   90.00
#
_symmetry.space_group_name_H-M   'P 1'
#
loop_
_entity.id
_entity.type
_entity.pdbx_description
1 polymer ?
#
loop_
_entity_poly.entity_id
_entity_poly.type
_entity_poly.pdbx_seq_one_letter_code
_entity_poly.pdbx_strand_id
1 'polypeptide(L)'
;MLSPEESVISPVAWRRQPSTRDALFGLTLSYRPPKNPTAALIWRKRMVIESTIGTYALEPWEKFLVFSFVFIVFILTIIGLFKYAIFVKHRTAYYLYSPEPQETVERAVDWVVRNFSREF
;
A
#
# COMPACT_ATOMS: atom_id res chain seq x y z
N MET A 1 -25.81 -29.34 15.15
CA MET A 1 -25.04 -28.17 15.66
C MET A 1 -23.59 -28.41 15.31
N LEU A 2 -22.98 -27.56 14.47
CA LEU A 2 -21.54 -27.61 14.20
C LEU A 2 -20.78 -27.31 15.50
N SER A 3 -19.66 -28.00 15.74
CA SER A 3 -18.79 -27.72 16.89
C SER A 3 -18.32 -26.25 16.83
N PRO A 4 -18.21 -25.52 17.96
CA PRO A 4 -17.81 -24.11 17.95
C PRO A 4 -16.47 -23.84 17.21
N GLU A 5 -15.59 -24.83 17.12
CA GLU A 5 -14.34 -24.75 16.34
C GLU A 5 -14.53 -24.80 14.82
N GLU A 6 -15.63 -25.37 14.34
CA GLU A 6 -16.02 -25.42 12.93
C GLU A 6 -16.82 -24.20 12.47
N SER A 7 -17.16 -23.30 13.40
CA SER A 7 -17.81 -22.04 13.05
C SER A 7 -16.89 -21.19 12.16
N VAL A 8 -17.47 -20.59 11.13
CA VAL A 8 -16.75 -19.71 10.17
C VAL A 8 -16.12 -18.50 10.88
N ILE A 9 -16.68 -18.13 12.03
CA ILE A 9 -16.26 -16.98 12.86
C ILE A 9 -15.14 -17.36 13.84
N SER A 10 -14.77 -18.65 13.93
CA SER A 10 -13.76 -19.08 14.90
C SER A 10 -12.39 -18.46 14.61
N PRO A 11 -11.60 -18.09 15.65
CA PRO A 11 -10.22 -17.66 15.50
C PRO A 11 -9.26 -18.74 14.96
N VAL A 12 -9.76 -19.91 14.60
CA VAL A 12 -8.99 -20.96 13.92
C VAL A 12 -9.33 -20.95 12.43
N ALA A 13 -10.58 -20.69 12.06
CA ALA A 13 -11.05 -20.65 10.69
C ALA A 13 -10.30 -19.61 9.82
N TRP A 14 -10.13 -18.38 10.30
CA TRP A 14 -9.42 -17.32 9.54
C TRP A 14 -7.93 -17.60 9.28
N ARG A 15 -7.30 -18.50 10.04
CA ARG A 15 -5.88 -18.87 9.86
C ARG A 15 -5.67 -19.99 8.84
N ARG A 16 -6.73 -20.69 8.42
CA ARG A 16 -6.64 -21.81 7.47
C ARG A 16 -6.25 -21.30 6.09
N GLN A 17 -5.40 -22.06 5.39
CA GLN A 17 -5.14 -21.82 3.97
C GLN A 17 -6.15 -22.63 3.16
N PRO A 18 -6.99 -21.98 2.34
CA PRO A 18 -8.00 -22.69 1.58
C PRO A 18 -7.35 -23.54 0.49
N SER A 19 -7.97 -24.69 0.23
CA SER A 19 -7.66 -25.47 -0.97
C SER A 19 -8.05 -24.67 -2.21
N THR A 20 -7.34 -24.85 -3.32
CA THR A 20 -7.61 -24.14 -4.58
C THR A 20 -9.06 -24.26 -5.04
N ARG A 21 -9.67 -25.44 -4.92
CA ARG A 21 -11.08 -25.66 -5.31
C ARG A 21 -12.04 -24.93 -4.38
N ASP A 22 -11.75 -24.95 -3.10
CA ASP A 22 -12.55 -24.31 -2.06
C ASP A 22 -12.47 -22.77 -2.17
N ALA A 23 -11.29 -22.23 -2.46
CA ALA A 23 -11.12 -20.79 -2.72
C ALA A 23 -11.92 -20.31 -3.95
N LEU A 24 -12.04 -21.14 -4.99
CA LEU A 24 -12.67 -20.76 -6.25
C LEU A 24 -14.18 -21.01 -6.27
N PHE A 25 -14.63 -22.15 -5.74
CA PHE A 25 -16.02 -22.60 -5.84
C PHE A 25 -16.66 -22.90 -4.48
N GLY A 26 -15.92 -22.75 -3.38
CA GLY A 26 -16.46 -22.94 -2.04
C GLY A 26 -17.57 -21.92 -1.76
N LEU A 27 -18.61 -22.39 -1.06
CA LEU A 27 -19.75 -21.56 -0.66
C LEU A 27 -19.30 -20.41 0.27
N THR A 28 -18.30 -20.68 1.09
CA THR A 28 -17.70 -19.71 2.01
C THR A 28 -16.43 -19.13 1.40
N LEU A 29 -16.37 -17.80 1.34
CA LEU A 29 -15.19 -17.10 0.84
C LEU A 29 -14.14 -17.01 1.94
N SER A 30 -13.02 -17.71 1.76
CA SER A 30 -11.88 -17.58 2.67
C SER A 30 -11.16 -16.25 2.44
N TYR A 31 -10.84 -15.52 3.53
CA TYR A 31 -10.15 -14.22 3.47
C TYR A 31 -8.70 -14.31 2.97
N ARG A 32 -8.09 -15.50 2.95
CA ARG A 32 -6.71 -15.70 2.54
C ARG A 32 -6.64 -16.25 1.11
N PRO A 33 -5.74 -15.74 0.25
CA PRO A 33 -5.56 -16.30 -1.08
C PRO A 33 -4.99 -17.73 -1.03
N PRO A 34 -5.35 -18.59 -2.00
CA PRO A 34 -4.74 -19.91 -2.15
C PRO A 34 -3.26 -19.80 -2.57
N LYS A 35 -2.46 -20.83 -2.29
CA LYS A 35 -1.01 -20.85 -2.60
C LYS A 35 -0.71 -20.76 -4.11
N ASN A 36 -1.61 -21.24 -4.96
CA ASN A 36 -1.40 -21.28 -6.40
C ASN A 36 -1.61 -19.89 -7.02
N PRO A 37 -0.65 -19.34 -7.79
CA PRO A 37 -0.75 -18.00 -8.36
C PRO A 37 -1.95 -17.80 -9.30
N THR A 38 -2.29 -18.80 -10.13
CA THR A 38 -3.43 -18.67 -11.05
C THR A 38 -4.76 -18.68 -10.30
N ALA A 39 -4.87 -19.54 -9.29
CA ALA A 39 -6.01 -19.57 -8.39
C ALA A 39 -6.13 -18.28 -7.57
N ALA A 40 -5.01 -17.67 -7.18
CA ALA A 40 -5.01 -16.40 -6.45
C ALA A 40 -5.53 -15.24 -7.31
N LEU A 41 -5.25 -15.23 -8.63
CA LEU A 41 -5.81 -14.22 -9.53
C LEU A 41 -7.34 -14.34 -9.65
N ILE A 42 -7.85 -15.56 -9.81
CA ILE A 42 -9.30 -15.79 -9.90
C ILE A 42 -9.97 -15.49 -8.55
N TRP A 43 -9.35 -15.89 -7.43
CA TRP A 43 -9.81 -15.54 -6.09
C TRP A 43 -9.91 -14.02 -5.90
N ARG A 44 -8.92 -13.23 -6.37
CA ARG A 44 -8.98 -11.77 -6.32
C ARG A 44 -10.18 -11.21 -7.11
N LYS A 45 -10.44 -11.75 -8.31
CA LYS A 45 -11.61 -11.34 -9.11
C LYS A 45 -12.91 -11.66 -8.41
N ARG A 46 -13.01 -12.85 -7.81
CA ARG A 46 -14.16 -13.27 -6.99
C ARG A 46 -14.38 -12.33 -5.79
N MET A 47 -13.34 -12.01 -5.03
CA MET A 47 -13.42 -11.06 -3.91
C MET A 47 -13.97 -9.70 -4.36
N VAL A 48 -13.49 -9.18 -5.50
CA VAL A 48 -13.98 -7.91 -6.05
C VAL A 48 -15.45 -8.00 -6.44
N ILE A 49 -15.85 -9.08 -7.12
CA ILE A 49 -17.25 -9.30 -7.52
C ILE A 49 -18.15 -9.39 -6.29
N GLU A 50 -17.83 -10.24 -5.31
CA GLU A 50 -18.64 -10.41 -4.09
C GLU A 50 -18.72 -9.12 -3.28
N SER A 51 -17.62 -8.38 -3.14
CA SER A 51 -17.64 -7.08 -2.45
C SER A 51 -18.50 -6.04 -3.19
N THR A 52 -18.49 -6.05 -4.53
CA THR A 52 -19.31 -5.14 -5.35
C THR A 52 -20.79 -5.50 -5.25
N ILE A 53 -21.12 -6.80 -5.28
CA ILE A 53 -22.50 -7.27 -5.09
C ILE A 53 -23.00 -6.95 -3.69
N GLY A 54 -22.19 -7.19 -2.64
CA GLY A 54 -22.53 -6.81 -1.28
C GLY A 54 -22.78 -5.31 -1.14
N THR A 55 -21.94 -4.49 -1.78
CA THR A 55 -22.14 -3.04 -1.84
C THR A 55 -23.41 -2.66 -2.62
N TYR A 56 -23.74 -3.39 -3.69
CA TYR A 56 -24.96 -3.17 -4.47
C TYR A 56 -26.23 -3.56 -3.71
N ALA A 57 -26.15 -4.55 -2.82
CA ALA A 57 -27.28 -4.99 -1.99
C ALA A 57 -27.64 -4.00 -0.87
N LEU A 58 -26.73 -3.10 -0.49
CA LEU A 58 -26.97 -2.08 0.54
C LEU A 58 -28.12 -1.13 0.16
N GLU A 59 -28.77 -0.57 1.17
CA GLU A 59 -29.78 0.45 0.94
C GLU A 59 -29.14 1.74 0.37
N PRO A 60 -29.90 2.58 -0.36
CA PRO A 60 -29.35 3.79 -0.97
C PRO A 60 -28.64 4.73 0.02
N TRP A 61 -29.14 4.84 1.25
CA TRP A 61 -28.54 5.70 2.28
C TRP A 61 -27.24 5.10 2.85
N GLU A 62 -27.18 3.77 3.03
CA GLU A 62 -25.96 3.08 3.51
C GLU A 62 -24.83 3.22 2.49
N LYS A 63 -25.15 3.07 1.20
CA LYS A 63 -24.20 3.31 0.10
C LYS A 63 -23.61 4.71 0.19
N PHE A 64 -24.45 5.72 0.40
CA PHE A 64 -23.99 7.10 0.53
C PHE A 64 -23.03 7.29 1.71
N LEU A 65 -23.29 6.68 2.86
CA LEU A 65 -22.38 6.71 4.01
C LEU A 65 -21.04 6.02 3.72
N VAL A 66 -21.06 4.83 3.11
CA VAL A 66 -19.84 4.10 2.76
C VAL A 66 -19.00 4.90 1.77
N PHE A 67 -19.61 5.39 0.69
CA PHE A 67 -18.89 6.16 -0.33
C PHE A 67 -18.38 7.50 0.22
N SER A 68 -19.16 8.20 1.04
CA SER A 68 -18.69 9.45 1.65
C SER A 68 -17.49 9.23 2.57
N PHE A 69 -17.49 8.18 3.39
CA PHE A 69 -16.35 7.84 4.23
C PHE A 69 -15.09 7.52 3.40
N VAL A 70 -15.21 6.65 2.39
CA VAL A 70 -14.10 6.31 1.49
C VAL A 70 -13.58 7.55 0.78
N PHE A 71 -14.47 8.44 0.34
CA PHE A 71 -14.12 9.66 -0.36
C PHE A 71 -13.38 10.66 0.55
N ILE A 72 -13.80 10.80 1.81
CA ILE A 72 -13.10 11.64 2.80
C ILE A 72 -11.68 11.12 3.02
N VAL A 73 -11.50 9.81 3.26
CA VAL A 73 -10.18 9.20 3.45
C VAL A 73 -9.31 9.37 2.19
N PHE A 74 -9.90 9.23 1.01
CA PHE A 74 -9.20 9.43 -0.26
C PHE A 74 -8.74 10.88 -0.42
N ILE A 75 -9.61 11.87 -0.20
CA ILE A 75 -9.25 13.29 -0.25
C ILE A 75 -8.13 13.60 0.75
N LEU A 76 -8.23 13.14 2.00
CA LEU A 76 -7.19 13.34 3.01
C LEU A 76 -5.85 12.76 2.57
N THR A 77 -5.86 11.59 1.92
CA THR A 77 -4.66 10.95 1.37
C THR A 77 -4.05 11.79 0.25
N ILE A 78 -4.86 12.31 -0.68
CA ILE A 78 -4.39 13.16 -1.78
C ILE A 78 -3.81 14.47 -1.25
N ILE A 79 -4.48 15.13 -0.30
CA ILE A 79 -3.98 16.36 0.35
C ILE A 79 -2.66 16.07 1.06
N GLY A 80 -2.58 14.97 1.81
CA GLY A 80 -1.36 14.54 2.48
C GLY A 80 -0.21 14.30 1.52
N LEU A 81 -0.46 13.59 0.41
CA LEU A 81 0.53 13.32 -0.62
C LEU A 81 1.00 14.60 -1.33
N PHE A 82 0.09 15.53 -1.61
CA PHE A 82 0.42 16.82 -2.21
C PHE A 82 1.31 17.66 -1.27
N LYS A 83 0.93 17.75 0.02
CA LYS A 83 1.76 18.43 1.02
C LYS A 83 3.12 17.78 1.19
N TYR A 84 3.18 16.44 1.19
CA TYR A 84 4.43 15.71 1.24
C TYR A 84 5.31 16.00 0.01
N ALA A 85 4.74 16.03 -1.19
CA ALA A 85 5.48 16.36 -2.40
C ALA A 85 6.06 17.78 -2.36
N ILE A 86 5.32 18.76 -1.85
CA ILE A 86 5.82 20.13 -1.63
C ILE A 86 6.95 20.14 -0.61
N PHE A 87 6.80 19.43 0.51
CA PHE A 87 7.84 19.31 1.53
C PHE A 87 9.14 18.72 0.96
N VAL A 88 9.04 17.64 0.19
CA VAL A 88 10.19 17.01 -0.48
C VAL A 88 10.82 18.00 -1.47
N LYS A 89 10.03 18.72 -2.28
CA LYS A 89 10.55 19.74 -3.20
C LYS A 89 11.34 20.84 -2.48
N HIS A 90 10.80 21.41 -1.40
CA HIS A 90 11.49 22.43 -0.61
C HIS A 90 12.79 21.89 0.00
N ARG A 91 12.76 20.67 0.52
CA ARG A 91 13.95 20.04 1.11
C ARG A 91 15.02 19.76 0.05
N THR A 92 14.64 19.23 -1.11
CA THR A 92 15.56 18.99 -2.22
C THR A 92 16.12 20.29 -2.78
N ALA A 93 15.31 21.34 -2.90
CA ALA A 93 15.77 22.66 -3.32
C ALA A 93 16.77 23.26 -2.33
N TYR A 94 16.56 23.11 -1.02
CA TYR A 94 17.53 23.53 -0.01
C TYR A 94 18.89 22.83 -0.20
N TYR A 95 18.92 21.51 -0.39
CA TYR A 95 20.19 20.81 -0.57
C TYR A 95 20.86 21.06 -1.92
N LEU A 96 20.09 21.31 -2.98
CA LEU A 96 20.64 21.57 -4.33
C LEU A 96 21.09 23.02 -4.52
N TYR A 97 20.37 23.98 -3.94
CA TYR A 97 20.59 25.41 -4.16
C TYR A 97 21.13 26.14 -2.92
N SER A 98 21.48 25.44 -1.83
CA SER A 98 22.15 26.10 -0.70
C SER A 98 23.47 26.72 -1.21
N PRO A 99 23.72 28.02 -0.97
CA PRO A 99 24.95 28.70 -1.41
C PRO A 99 26.23 28.30 -0.66
N GLU A 100 26.16 27.46 0.38
CA GLU A 100 27.30 27.14 1.25
C GLU A 100 28.29 26.02 0.79
N PRO A 101 28.13 25.26 -0.32
CA PRO A 101 29.10 24.24 -0.67
C PRO A 101 30.18 24.73 -1.65
N GLN A 102 30.09 25.93 -2.24
CA GLN A 102 31.08 26.35 -3.24
C GLN A 102 32.46 26.53 -2.62
N GLU A 103 32.58 27.22 -1.48
CA GLU A 103 33.85 27.37 -0.78
C GLU A 103 34.40 26.04 -0.24
N THR A 104 33.52 25.13 0.18
CA THR A 104 33.93 23.82 0.72
C THR A 104 34.36 22.86 -0.39
N VAL A 105 33.68 22.88 -1.54
CA VAL A 105 34.02 22.08 -2.72
C VAL A 105 35.29 22.62 -3.35
N GLU A 106 35.44 23.93 -3.52
CA GLU A 106 36.69 24.53 -4.01
C GLU A 106 37.86 24.22 -3.08
N ARG A 107 37.68 24.33 -1.76
CA ARG A 107 38.72 23.96 -0.78
C ARG A 107 39.05 22.48 -0.80
N ALA A 108 38.07 21.59 -1.02
CA ALA A 108 38.30 20.16 -1.14
C ALA A 108 39.03 19.82 -2.45
N VAL A 109 38.64 20.42 -3.57
CA VAL A 109 39.30 20.27 -4.87
C VAL A 109 40.75 20.76 -4.78
N ASP A 110 40.97 21.93 -4.17
CA ASP A 110 42.29 22.54 -4.01
C ASP A 110 43.20 21.75 -3.03
N TRP A 111 42.61 21.06 -2.05
CA TRP A 111 43.34 20.08 -1.22
C TRP A 111 43.77 18.85 -2.03
N VAL A 112 42.86 18.26 -2.81
CA VAL A 112 43.13 17.06 -3.63
C VAL A 112 44.25 17.34 -4.64
N VAL A 113 44.15 18.45 -5.37
CA VAL A 113 45.16 18.84 -6.38
C VAL A 113 46.54 19.00 -5.75
N ARG A 114 46.63 19.66 -4.60
CA ARG A 114 47.91 19.81 -3.87
C ARG A 114 48.49 18.49 -3.39
N ASN A 115 47.65 17.54 -3.00
CA ASN A 115 48.12 16.25 -2.51
C ASN A 115 48.66 15.39 -3.67
N PHE A 116 47.96 15.36 -4.81
CA PHE A 116 48.42 14.66 -6.01
C PHE A 116 49.69 15.27 -6.62
N SER A 117 49.86 16.60 -6.57
CA SER A 117 51.06 17.26 -7.08
C SER A 117 52.31 17.10 -6.21
N ARG A 118 52.21 16.54 -4.99
CA ARG A 118 53.36 16.27 -4.12
C ARG A 118 53.91 14.85 -4.25
N GLU A 119 53.17 13.95 -4.91
CA GLU A 119 53.55 12.55 -5.07
C GLU A 119 54.22 12.22 -6.42
N PHE A 120 54.40 13.23 -7.29
CA PHE A 120 55.21 13.17 -8.52
C PHE A 120 56.39 14.15 -8.42
#